data_AF-A0A3M1WUT4-F1
#
_entry.id   AF-A0A3M1WUT4-F1
#
_cell.length_a   1.000
_cell.length_b   1.000
_cell.length_c   1.000
_cell.angle_alpha   90.00
_cell.angle_beta   90.00
_cell.angle_gamma   90.00
#
_symmetry.space_group_name_H-M   'P 1'
#
loop_
_entity.id
_entity.type
_entity.pdbx_description
1 polymer ?
#
loop_
_entity_poly.entity_id
_entity_poly.type
_entity_poly.pdbx_seq_one_letter_code
_entity_poly.pdbx_strand_id
1 'polypeptide(L)'
;MNLQDLRSGISSLTKYNPDIDEDRVEVDAILNSILVELGVEQEWRFAQRTRKVNVKADQVFTGVTLVLSQNSITLPGTTDGNSEGMICEIRGSNGNDGEYEIVSRASSTEIYVKGLDGSTPSWSAATDVTVTIKHRYVIMPEDCAEVLGLEIRSYNDTRGKFSPITRSEDEDWQLDLDATGTPQGWVPAEDRFVPPPVTAPTLSINNSGVTHPVPTTGTYYVCYTYVWKDIESGPSPVAEIYATSATEEITVSGIQDTGTGSGIRKKIYVKVPGYRAFYASDNSVIDDDSTSLGGPIIIPGTWPVGQSRLHEGGGNWKAVRLYPRQDEDLQLSVRYLHRPRLLIEDTDIPELPPTNHRLLLFRAVEECLNRHESPELAAVWGRKADAQKDKMRLRELNTRARRVVRGNAFEDSSPDPFRTITYETP
;
A
#
# COMPACT_ATOMS: atom_id res chain seq x y z
N MET A 1 -17.84 18.29 -8.91
CA MET A 1 -18.54 17.30 -8.07
C MET A 1 -17.51 16.71 -7.13
N ASN A 2 -17.28 17.42 -6.04
CA ASN A 2 -16.65 16.89 -4.83
C ASN A 2 -17.70 16.11 -4.00
N LEU A 3 -17.31 15.61 -2.83
CA LEU A 3 -18.21 14.87 -1.93
C LEU A 3 -19.42 15.71 -1.49
N GLN A 4 -19.22 17.00 -1.18
CA GLN A 4 -20.30 17.91 -0.83
C GLN A 4 -21.35 18.02 -1.95
N ASP A 5 -20.91 18.26 -3.19
CA ASP A 5 -21.79 18.33 -4.37
C ASP A 5 -22.55 17.01 -4.59
N LEU A 6 -21.90 15.86 -4.36
CA LEU A 6 -22.52 14.55 -4.48
C LEU A 6 -23.64 14.39 -3.46
N ARG A 7 -23.38 14.72 -2.18
CA ARG A 7 -24.40 14.67 -1.12
C ARG A 7 -25.57 15.60 -1.41
N SER A 8 -25.31 16.86 -1.80
CA SER A 8 -26.36 17.80 -2.18
C SER A 8 -27.17 17.30 -3.38
N GLY A 9 -26.52 16.62 -4.33
CA GLY A 9 -27.19 15.94 -5.43
C GLY A 9 -28.13 14.83 -4.96
N ILE A 10 -27.68 13.98 -4.02
CA ILE A 10 -28.48 12.89 -3.46
C ILE A 10 -29.65 13.45 -2.66
N SER A 11 -29.42 14.42 -1.78
CA SER A 11 -30.48 15.03 -0.98
C SER A 11 -31.53 15.72 -1.83
N SER A 12 -31.16 16.31 -2.97
CA SER A 12 -32.13 16.93 -3.89
C SER A 12 -33.07 15.93 -4.56
N LEU A 13 -32.65 14.66 -4.66
CA LEU A 13 -33.40 13.60 -5.35
C LEU A 13 -34.07 12.61 -4.40
N THR A 14 -33.68 12.63 -3.13
CA THR A 14 -34.16 11.73 -2.08
C THR A 14 -34.73 12.56 -0.92
N LYS A 15 -35.18 11.90 0.16
CA LYS A 15 -35.67 12.59 1.36
C LYS A 15 -34.58 12.79 2.43
N TYR A 16 -33.32 12.44 2.12
CA TYR A 16 -32.20 12.57 3.05
C TYR A 16 -31.90 14.03 3.36
N ASN A 17 -31.69 14.35 4.63
CA ASN A 17 -31.30 15.69 5.05
C ASN A 17 -29.77 15.75 5.22
N PRO A 18 -29.04 16.51 4.37
CA PRO A 18 -27.59 16.59 4.46
C PRO A 18 -27.09 17.30 5.73
N ASP A 19 -27.97 17.92 6.51
CA ASP A 19 -27.63 18.60 7.77
C ASP A 19 -27.64 17.65 8.98
N ILE A 20 -28.22 16.44 8.84
CA ILE A 20 -28.25 15.42 9.89
C ILE A 20 -27.00 14.56 9.74
N ASP A 21 -26.19 14.44 10.80
CA ASP A 21 -24.90 13.74 10.74
C ASP A 21 -25.06 12.24 10.48
N GLU A 22 -26.11 11.60 11.01
CA GLU A 22 -26.41 10.18 10.75
C GLU A 22 -26.67 9.92 9.26
N ASP A 23 -27.50 10.75 8.62
CA ASP A 23 -27.81 10.68 7.20
C ASP A 23 -26.55 10.88 6.34
N ARG A 24 -25.70 11.84 6.72
CA ARG A 24 -24.43 12.09 6.01
C ARG A 24 -23.51 10.87 6.06
N VAL A 25 -23.33 10.28 7.24
CA VAL A 25 -22.48 9.11 7.43
C VAL A 25 -22.99 7.91 6.63
N GLU A 26 -24.31 7.71 6.58
CA GLU A 26 -24.90 6.65 5.76
C GLU A 26 -24.65 6.88 4.26
N VAL A 27 -24.92 8.10 3.77
CA VAL A 27 -24.71 8.45 2.36
C VAL A 27 -23.23 8.35 1.97
N ASP A 28 -22.31 8.74 2.86
CA ASP A 28 -20.87 8.59 2.66
C ASP A 28 -20.48 7.12 2.52
N ALA A 29 -20.99 6.26 3.40
CA ALA A 29 -20.72 4.84 3.35
C ALA A 29 -21.20 4.20 2.04
N ILE A 30 -22.41 4.57 1.57
CA ILE A 30 -22.96 4.11 0.28
C ILE A 30 -22.07 4.58 -0.87
N LEU A 31 -21.74 5.88 -0.94
CA LEU A 31 -20.90 6.45 -1.99
C LEU A 31 -19.52 5.77 -2.05
N ASN A 32 -18.91 5.55 -0.89
CA ASN A 32 -17.61 4.91 -0.77
C ASN A 32 -17.64 3.43 -1.16
N SER A 33 -18.68 2.70 -0.76
CA SER A 33 -18.89 1.30 -1.17
C SER A 33 -18.98 1.20 -2.70
N ILE A 34 -19.83 2.03 -3.32
CA ILE A 34 -20.01 2.05 -4.77
C ILE A 34 -18.72 2.47 -5.49
N LEU A 35 -17.98 3.45 -4.95
CA LEU A 35 -16.72 3.90 -5.54
C LEU A 35 -15.67 2.79 -5.55
N VAL A 36 -15.52 2.07 -4.43
CA VAL A 36 -14.58 0.94 -4.33
C VAL A 36 -15.00 -0.21 -5.23
N GLU A 37 -16.28 -0.59 -5.20
CA GLU A 37 -16.83 -1.63 -6.07
C GLU A 37 -16.56 -1.28 -7.54
N LEU A 38 -16.93 -0.07 -7.97
CA LEU A 38 -16.73 0.38 -9.34
C LEU A 38 -15.24 0.38 -9.70
N GLY A 39 -14.35 0.81 -8.81
CA GLY A 39 -12.91 0.85 -9.07
C GLY A 39 -12.28 -0.52 -9.27
N VAL A 40 -12.81 -1.56 -8.62
CA VAL A 40 -12.26 -2.93 -8.63
C VAL A 40 -13.00 -3.88 -9.57
N GLU A 41 -14.23 -3.57 -9.98
CA GLU A 41 -15.06 -4.47 -10.80
C GLU A 41 -14.44 -4.82 -12.17
N GLN A 42 -13.77 -3.86 -12.82
CA GLN A 42 -13.18 -4.03 -14.14
C GLN A 42 -11.84 -3.29 -14.21
N GLU A 43 -10.98 -3.66 -15.17
CA GLU A 43 -9.69 -3.00 -15.41
C GLU A 43 -9.83 -1.61 -16.07
N TRP A 44 -10.57 -0.70 -15.44
CA TRP A 44 -10.76 0.65 -15.95
C TRP A 44 -9.44 1.38 -16.10
N ARG A 45 -9.24 2.07 -17.23
CA ARG A 45 -7.98 2.80 -17.46
C ARG A 45 -7.67 3.85 -16.42
N PHE A 46 -8.68 4.58 -15.96
CA PHE A 46 -8.49 5.57 -14.90
C PHE A 46 -8.10 4.93 -13.56
N ALA A 47 -8.43 3.65 -13.36
CA ALA A 47 -8.03 2.87 -12.19
C ALA A 47 -6.69 2.16 -12.39
N GLN A 48 -6.11 2.15 -13.59
CA GLN A 48 -4.78 1.58 -13.80
C GLN A 48 -3.71 2.61 -13.43
N ARG A 49 -2.81 2.26 -12.50
CA ARG A 49 -1.63 3.05 -12.17
C ARG A 49 -0.36 2.33 -12.60
N THR A 50 0.69 3.10 -12.81
CA THR A 50 2.03 2.56 -13.07
C THR A 50 3.00 3.18 -12.09
N ARG A 51 3.72 2.35 -11.33
CA ARG A 51 4.73 2.79 -10.36
C ARG A 51 6.03 2.07 -10.63
N LYS A 52 7.13 2.80 -10.45
CA LYS A 52 8.47 2.23 -10.48
C LYS A 52 8.79 1.62 -9.11
N VAL A 53 9.20 0.36 -9.10
CA VAL A 53 9.62 -0.37 -7.90
C VAL A 53 11.03 -0.85 -8.13
N ASN A 54 11.93 -0.54 -7.19
CA ASN A 54 13.31 -1.01 -7.24
C ASN A 54 13.36 -2.40 -6.59
N VAL A 55 13.94 -3.35 -7.30
CA VAL A 55 14.17 -4.72 -6.87
C VAL A 55 15.68 -4.95 -6.84
N LYS A 56 16.16 -5.61 -5.79
CA LYS A 56 17.58 -5.75 -5.50
C LYS A 56 18.07 -7.15 -5.79
N ALA A 57 19.28 -7.29 -6.31
CA ALA A 57 19.92 -8.61 -6.41
C ALA A 57 20.14 -9.22 -5.02
N ASP A 58 20.31 -10.53 -4.96
CA ASP A 58 20.73 -11.20 -3.72
C ASP A 58 22.09 -10.64 -3.24
N GLN A 59 22.18 -10.33 -1.94
CA GLN A 59 23.40 -9.80 -1.34
C GLN A 59 24.15 -10.89 -0.59
N VAL A 60 25.38 -11.18 -0.99
CA VAL A 60 26.21 -12.21 -0.35
C VAL A 60 27.29 -11.55 0.52
N PHE A 61 27.30 -11.91 1.80
CA PHE A 61 28.29 -11.48 2.78
C PHE A 61 29.12 -12.69 3.23
N THR A 62 30.44 -12.54 3.25
CA THR A 62 31.39 -13.56 3.73
C THR A 62 32.15 -13.02 4.94
N GLY A 63 32.63 -13.88 5.84
CA GLY A 63 33.30 -13.40 7.06
C GLY A 63 32.34 -12.90 8.14
N VAL A 64 31.09 -13.36 8.14
CA VAL A 64 30.03 -12.89 9.04
C VAL A 64 30.22 -13.47 10.44
N THR A 65 29.93 -12.66 11.47
CA THR A 65 29.95 -13.09 12.87
C THR A 65 28.52 -13.26 13.40
N LEU A 66 28.23 -14.44 13.94
CA LEU A 66 26.95 -14.75 14.58
C LEU A 66 27.05 -14.54 16.09
N VAL A 67 26.14 -13.74 16.67
CA VAL A 67 26.12 -13.45 18.10
C VAL A 67 25.03 -14.29 18.80
N LEU A 68 25.45 -15.07 19.81
CA LEU A 68 24.60 -16.09 20.44
C LEU A 68 23.42 -15.55 21.26
N SER A 69 23.49 -14.31 21.74
CA SER A 69 22.61 -13.84 22.83
C SER A 69 21.42 -12.99 22.37
N GLN A 70 21.33 -12.63 21.10
CA GLN A 70 20.39 -11.60 20.63
C GLN A 70 19.69 -11.93 19.32
N ASN A 71 19.81 -13.15 18.78
CA ASN A 71 19.36 -13.48 17.42
C ASN A 71 19.87 -12.47 16.37
N SER A 72 21.01 -11.83 16.65
CA SER A 72 21.58 -10.79 15.83
C SER A 72 22.74 -11.33 15.01
N ILE A 73 22.85 -10.81 13.79
CA ILE A 73 23.91 -11.12 12.85
C ILE A 73 24.63 -9.81 12.56
N THR A 74 25.93 -9.76 12.83
CA THR A 74 26.79 -8.63 12.48
C THR A 74 27.46 -8.90 11.15
N LEU A 75 27.05 -8.14 10.14
CA LEU A 75 27.55 -8.23 8.78
C LEU A 75 28.79 -7.33 8.61
N PRO A 76 29.79 -7.74 7.81
CA PRO A 76 31.01 -6.97 7.58
C PRO A 76 30.82 -5.79 6.61
N GLY A 77 29.62 -5.64 6.04
CA GLY A 77 29.28 -4.59 5.09
C GLY A 77 27.89 -4.03 5.33
N THR A 78 27.55 -2.96 4.62
CA THR A 78 26.25 -2.29 4.74
C THR A 78 25.16 -3.06 4.02
N THR A 79 24.07 -3.36 4.72
CA THR A 79 22.83 -3.86 4.12
C THR A 79 22.03 -2.73 3.49
N ASP A 80 21.23 -3.09 2.49
CA ASP A 80 20.27 -2.17 1.92
C ASP A 80 19.19 -1.79 2.96
N GLY A 81 18.63 -0.59 2.79
CA GLY A 81 17.48 -0.06 3.56
C GLY A 81 16.33 -1.04 3.74
N ASN A 82 16.17 -1.92 2.75
CA ASN A 82 14.98 -2.74 2.52
C ASN A 82 15.25 -4.23 2.75
N SER A 83 16.24 -4.58 3.58
CA SER A 83 16.53 -5.99 3.92
C SER A 83 15.52 -6.57 4.91
N GLU A 84 14.76 -5.73 5.62
CA GLU A 84 13.73 -6.19 6.56
C GLU A 84 12.70 -7.06 5.83
N GLY A 85 12.56 -8.30 6.29
CA GLY A 85 11.64 -9.29 5.73
C GLY A 85 12.09 -10.11 4.58
N MET A 86 13.29 -9.86 4.12
CA MET A 86 13.95 -10.72 3.18
C MET A 86 14.38 -11.99 3.92
N ILE A 87 14.67 -13.01 3.12
CA ILE A 87 15.13 -14.29 3.66
C ILE A 87 16.65 -14.24 3.72
N CYS A 88 17.19 -14.54 4.89
CA CYS A 88 18.60 -14.66 5.15
C CYS A 88 18.97 -16.14 5.14
N GLU A 89 19.72 -16.57 4.14
CA GLU A 89 20.30 -17.91 4.12
C GLU A 89 21.69 -17.86 4.78
N ILE A 90 21.91 -18.72 5.75
CA ILE A 90 23.17 -18.86 6.47
C ILE A 90 23.82 -20.18 6.05
N ARG A 91 25.10 -20.14 5.65
CA ARG A 91 25.92 -21.32 5.31
C ARG A 91 27.30 -21.26 5.99
N GLY A 92 27.72 -22.36 6.63
CA GLY A 92 29.04 -22.51 7.23
C GLY A 92 29.12 -23.63 8.26
N SER A 93 30.29 -23.81 8.90
CA SER A 93 30.50 -24.85 9.92
C SER A 93 29.89 -24.53 11.29
N ASN A 94 28.72 -23.89 11.34
CA ASN A 94 28.05 -23.45 12.58
C ASN A 94 27.02 -24.47 13.12
N GLY A 95 26.78 -25.57 12.38
CA GLY A 95 25.82 -26.61 12.73
C GLY A 95 24.35 -26.26 12.49
N ASN A 96 24.06 -25.08 11.93
CA ASN A 96 22.71 -24.57 11.63
C ASN A 96 22.74 -23.79 10.30
N ASP A 97 23.05 -24.50 9.22
CA ASP A 97 22.79 -24.00 7.87
C ASP A 97 21.27 -23.98 7.66
N GLY A 98 20.74 -22.84 7.23
CA GLY A 98 19.30 -22.67 7.14
C GLY A 98 18.86 -21.30 6.64
N GLU A 99 17.55 -21.19 6.41
CA GLU A 99 16.89 -19.95 6.02
C GLU A 99 16.17 -19.33 7.22
N TYR A 100 16.35 -18.02 7.37
CA TYR A 100 15.79 -17.21 8.46
C TYR A 100 15.08 -15.99 7.87
N GLU A 101 14.07 -15.47 8.54
CA GLU A 101 13.45 -14.19 8.18
C GLU A 101 14.18 -13.06 8.90
N ILE A 102 14.59 -12.03 8.16
CA ILE A 102 15.09 -10.78 8.77
C ILE A 102 13.91 -10.04 9.39
N VAL A 103 13.87 -9.95 10.71
CA VAL A 103 12.78 -9.31 11.46
C VAL A 103 12.92 -7.80 11.41
N SER A 104 14.12 -7.33 11.72
CA SER A 104 14.41 -5.91 11.89
C SER A 104 15.89 -5.64 11.65
N ARG A 105 16.20 -4.38 11.36
CA ARG A 105 17.57 -3.92 11.17
C ARG A 105 17.94 -2.93 12.26
N ALA A 106 18.85 -3.33 13.16
CA ALA A 106 19.34 -2.49 14.24
C ALA A 106 20.26 -1.37 13.72
N SER A 107 21.11 -1.69 12.74
CA SER A 107 22.02 -0.76 12.10
C SER A 107 22.30 -1.20 10.66
N SER A 108 23.07 -0.41 9.89
CA SER A 108 23.47 -0.82 8.53
C SER A 108 24.26 -2.14 8.50
N THR A 109 24.82 -2.58 9.61
CA THR A 109 25.65 -3.79 9.72
C THR A 109 25.07 -4.83 10.67
N GLU A 110 23.94 -4.57 11.31
CA GLU A 110 23.36 -5.49 12.30
C GLU A 110 21.88 -5.73 12.01
N ILE A 111 21.54 -7.01 11.85
CA ILE A 111 20.19 -7.47 11.58
C ILE A 111 19.75 -8.46 12.65
N TYR A 112 18.47 -8.41 13.02
CA TYR A 112 17.82 -9.40 13.86
C TYR A 112 17.03 -10.36 12.98
N VAL A 113 17.13 -11.66 13.26
CA VAL A 113 16.42 -12.67 12.47
C VAL A 113 15.63 -13.63 13.36
N LYS A 114 14.68 -14.32 12.75
CA LYS A 114 13.92 -15.42 13.36
C LYS A 114 13.85 -16.60 12.40
N GLY A 115 13.60 -17.80 12.92
CA GLY A 115 13.25 -18.95 12.08
C GLY A 115 12.00 -18.66 11.24
N LEU A 116 11.91 -19.26 10.06
CA LEU A 116 10.73 -19.11 9.18
C LEU A 116 9.43 -19.60 9.82
N ASP A 117 9.52 -20.48 10.81
CA ASP A 117 8.44 -20.96 11.67
C ASP A 117 8.12 -20.02 12.85
N GLY A 118 8.84 -18.90 12.96
CA GLY A 118 8.76 -17.96 14.07
C GLY A 118 9.60 -18.35 15.29
N SER A 119 10.34 -19.46 15.24
CA SER A 119 11.20 -19.88 16.34
C SER A 119 12.43 -18.98 16.49
N THR A 120 12.97 -18.92 17.71
CA THR A 120 14.27 -18.30 17.98
C THR A 120 15.36 -19.16 17.36
N PRO A 121 16.24 -18.61 16.50
CA PRO A 121 17.39 -19.34 15.95
C PRO A 121 18.27 -19.93 17.05
N SER A 122 18.70 -21.18 16.90
CA SER A 122 19.44 -21.92 17.93
C SER A 122 20.90 -22.20 17.51
N TRP A 123 21.60 -21.23 16.93
CA TRP A 123 22.98 -21.43 16.47
C TRP A 123 24.03 -21.25 17.58
N SER A 124 25.20 -21.85 17.35
CA SER A 124 26.41 -21.56 18.13
C SER A 124 27.10 -20.28 17.61
N ALA A 125 27.84 -19.58 18.48
CA ALA A 125 28.62 -18.43 18.07
C ALA A 125 29.67 -18.91 17.07
N ALA A 126 29.67 -18.30 15.89
CA ALA A 126 30.54 -18.71 14.79
C ALA A 126 31.08 -17.47 14.07
N THR A 127 32.31 -17.60 13.60
CA THR A 127 32.96 -16.64 12.70
C THR A 127 33.13 -17.28 11.33
N ASP A 128 33.38 -16.46 10.31
CA ASP A 128 33.59 -16.91 8.93
C ASP A 128 32.40 -17.64 8.31
N VAL A 129 31.19 -17.23 8.69
CA VAL A 129 29.95 -17.71 8.09
C VAL A 129 29.64 -16.91 6.81
N THR A 130 29.00 -17.55 5.84
CA THR A 130 28.46 -16.88 4.65
C THR A 130 26.98 -16.63 4.85
N VAL A 131 26.54 -15.39 4.64
CA VAL A 131 25.14 -14.98 4.72
C VAL A 131 24.69 -14.42 3.38
N THR A 132 23.61 -14.97 2.83
CA THR A 132 22.98 -14.48 1.61
C THR A 132 21.61 -13.90 1.92
N ILE A 133 21.41 -12.61 1.67
CA ILE A 133 20.10 -11.96 1.76
C ILE A 133 19.39 -12.12 0.42
N LYS A 134 18.33 -12.93 0.43
CA LYS A 134 17.50 -13.29 -0.73
C LYS A 134 16.32 -12.35 -0.88
N HIS A 135 16.30 -11.56 -1.96
CA HIS A 135 15.21 -10.65 -2.29
C HIS A 135 14.12 -11.37 -3.10
N ARG A 136 13.34 -12.23 -2.43
CA ARG A 136 12.35 -13.09 -3.11
C ARG A 136 11.06 -12.39 -3.51
N TYR A 137 10.57 -11.47 -2.68
CA TYR A 137 9.24 -10.90 -2.83
C TYR A 137 9.32 -9.40 -3.15
N VAL A 138 8.53 -8.97 -4.13
CA VAL A 138 8.31 -7.57 -4.44
C VAL A 138 6.98 -7.18 -3.83
N ILE A 139 7.01 -6.26 -2.86
CA ILE A 139 5.82 -5.71 -2.23
C ILE A 139 5.21 -4.68 -3.19
N MET A 140 3.92 -4.82 -3.48
CA MET A 140 3.18 -3.88 -4.32
C MET A 140 2.84 -2.61 -3.54
N PRO A 141 2.43 -1.53 -4.22
CA PRO A 141 1.93 -0.34 -3.55
C PRO A 141 0.73 -0.61 -2.63
N GLU A 142 0.56 0.21 -1.58
CA GLU A 142 -0.54 0.11 -0.59
C GLU A 142 -1.94 0.12 -1.20
N ASP A 143 -2.05 0.78 -2.35
CA ASP A 143 -3.27 1.05 -3.08
C ASP A 143 -3.50 0.01 -4.18
N CYS A 144 -2.69 -1.06 -4.23
CA CYS A 144 -2.79 -2.14 -5.20
C CYS A 144 -3.93 -3.11 -4.85
N ALA A 145 -4.99 -3.11 -5.65
CA ALA A 145 -6.03 -4.14 -5.62
C ALA A 145 -5.57 -5.42 -6.34
N GLU A 146 -5.01 -5.27 -7.55
CA GLU A 146 -4.56 -6.38 -8.40
C GLU A 146 -3.35 -5.99 -9.25
N VAL A 147 -2.43 -6.92 -9.48
CA VAL A 147 -1.26 -6.71 -10.33
C VAL A 147 -1.60 -7.06 -11.77
N LEU A 148 -1.57 -6.07 -12.66
CA LEU A 148 -1.93 -6.24 -14.08
C LEU A 148 -0.73 -6.53 -14.98
N GLY A 149 0.48 -6.28 -14.51
CA GLY A 149 1.71 -6.60 -15.23
C GLY A 149 2.95 -5.98 -14.63
N LEU A 150 4.06 -6.64 -14.90
CA LEU A 150 5.40 -6.19 -14.56
C LEU A 150 6.22 -6.11 -15.86
N GLU A 151 7.01 -5.06 -15.99
CA GLU A 151 7.90 -4.89 -17.14
C GLU A 151 9.20 -4.20 -16.71
N ILE A 152 10.30 -4.51 -17.38
CA ILE A 152 11.52 -3.71 -17.31
C ILE A 152 11.47 -2.67 -18.43
N ARG A 153 11.53 -1.39 -18.05
CA ARG A 153 11.73 -0.28 -18.99
C ARG A 153 13.09 0.35 -18.75
N SER A 154 14.15 -0.38 -19.14
CA SER A 154 15.49 0.17 -19.22
C SER A 154 15.74 0.81 -20.59
N TYR A 155 16.58 1.84 -20.61
CA TYR A 155 17.09 2.44 -21.86
C TYR A 155 18.12 1.50 -22.53
N ASN A 156 18.81 0.66 -21.77
CA ASN A 156 19.94 -0.16 -22.20
C ASN A 156 19.55 -1.58 -22.66
N ASP A 157 18.47 -1.70 -23.42
CA ASP A 157 18.16 -2.88 -24.28
C ASP A 157 17.47 -4.12 -23.67
N THR A 158 17.39 -4.29 -22.35
CA THR A 158 16.55 -5.36 -21.74
C THR A 158 15.11 -4.89 -21.53
N ARG A 159 14.33 -4.86 -22.61
CA ARG A 159 12.87 -4.64 -22.55
C ARG A 159 12.15 -5.98 -22.57
N GLY A 160 11.61 -6.37 -21.42
CA GLY A 160 10.79 -7.56 -21.28
C GLY A 160 9.51 -7.24 -20.52
N LYS A 161 8.37 -7.64 -21.09
CA LYS A 161 7.15 -7.82 -20.30
C LYS A 161 7.29 -9.17 -19.62
N PHE A 162 7.03 -9.23 -18.31
CA PHE A 162 7.01 -10.50 -17.60
C PHE A 162 5.67 -11.20 -17.80
N SER A 163 5.73 -12.49 -18.07
CA SER A 163 4.52 -13.32 -18.17
C SER A 163 4.00 -13.65 -16.76
N PRO A 164 2.69 -13.47 -16.49
CA PRO A 164 2.11 -14.00 -15.26
C PRO A 164 2.19 -15.53 -15.30
N ILE A 165 2.68 -16.12 -14.23
CA ILE A 165 2.70 -17.56 -13.98
C ILE A 165 1.69 -17.81 -12.86
N THR A 166 0.71 -18.65 -13.11
CA THR A 166 -0.28 -19.01 -12.09
C THR A 166 0.34 -19.89 -11.01
N ARG A 167 -0.25 -19.93 -9.81
CA ARG A 167 0.26 -20.81 -8.74
C ARG A 167 0.22 -22.29 -9.12
N SER A 168 -0.78 -22.71 -9.89
CA SER A 168 -0.86 -24.08 -10.41
C SER A 168 0.32 -24.40 -11.32
N GLU A 169 0.67 -23.49 -12.26
CA GLU A 169 1.82 -23.69 -13.14
C GLU A 169 3.15 -23.69 -12.37
N ASP A 170 3.25 -22.86 -11.32
CA ASP A 170 4.42 -22.85 -10.43
C ASP A 170 4.63 -24.21 -9.73
N GLU A 171 3.55 -24.81 -9.23
CA GLU A 171 3.55 -26.13 -8.60
C GLU A 171 3.82 -27.26 -9.62
N ASP A 172 3.17 -27.20 -10.79
CA ASP A 172 3.29 -28.21 -11.85
C ASP A 172 4.69 -28.24 -12.45
N TRP A 173 5.32 -27.08 -12.63
CA TRP A 173 6.67 -26.97 -13.19
C TRP A 173 7.77 -27.11 -12.16
N GLN A 174 7.43 -27.09 -10.86
CA GLN A 174 8.38 -27.15 -9.75
C GLN A 174 9.52 -26.15 -9.93
N LEU A 175 9.15 -24.89 -10.19
CA LEU A 175 10.12 -23.85 -10.49
C LEU A 175 11.14 -23.71 -9.36
N ASP A 176 12.43 -23.69 -9.71
CA ASP A 176 13.51 -23.62 -8.73
C ASP A 176 13.52 -22.25 -8.04
N LEU A 177 13.18 -22.23 -6.75
CA LEU A 177 13.10 -21.01 -5.96
C LEU A 177 14.43 -20.26 -5.85
N ASP A 178 15.56 -20.97 -6.01
CA ASP A 178 16.88 -20.38 -5.89
C ASP A 178 17.49 -19.97 -7.24
N ALA A 179 16.86 -20.29 -8.37
CA ALA A 179 17.31 -19.88 -9.69
C ALA A 179 17.40 -18.35 -9.80
N THR A 180 18.58 -17.87 -10.20
CA THR A 180 18.87 -16.45 -10.43
C THR A 180 19.14 -16.17 -11.90
N GLY A 181 18.76 -14.99 -12.38
CA GLY A 181 18.97 -14.51 -13.75
C GLY A 181 18.03 -13.35 -14.07
N THR A 182 17.97 -12.93 -15.32
CA THR A 182 16.98 -11.92 -15.74
C THR A 182 15.55 -12.46 -15.60
N PRO A 183 14.67 -11.84 -14.79
CA PRO A 183 13.31 -12.34 -14.63
C PRO A 183 12.53 -12.36 -15.94
N GLN A 184 11.78 -13.43 -16.19
CA GLN A 184 10.96 -13.60 -17.39
C GLN A 184 9.46 -13.74 -17.06
N GLY A 185 9.16 -14.17 -15.83
CA GLY A 185 7.80 -14.30 -15.33
C GLY A 185 7.67 -13.81 -13.89
N TRP A 186 6.43 -13.78 -13.43
CA TRP A 186 6.12 -13.48 -12.04
C TRP A 186 4.97 -14.35 -11.55
N VAL A 187 5.06 -14.75 -10.28
CA VAL A 187 4.07 -15.59 -9.61
C VAL A 187 3.38 -14.73 -8.54
N PRO A 188 2.03 -14.70 -8.48
CA PRO A 188 1.30 -14.09 -7.37
C PRO A 188 1.70 -14.75 -6.04
N ALA A 189 2.34 -13.98 -5.15
CA ALA A 189 2.71 -14.47 -3.82
C ALA A 189 1.52 -14.33 -2.85
N GLU A 190 1.71 -14.78 -1.61
CA GLU A 190 0.73 -14.52 -0.56
C GLU A 190 0.73 -13.05 -0.17
N ASP A 191 -0.46 -12.53 0.12
CA ASP A 191 -0.61 -11.17 0.61
C ASP A 191 0.12 -11.02 1.94
N ARG A 192 0.84 -9.91 2.09
CA ARG A 192 1.48 -9.56 3.35
C ARG A 192 0.46 -8.83 4.21
N PHE A 193 0.20 -9.39 5.38
CA PHE A 193 -0.70 -8.82 6.37
C PHE A 193 0.08 -8.38 7.61
N VAL A 194 -0.10 -7.13 8.01
CA VAL A 194 0.37 -6.64 9.33
C VAL A 194 -0.86 -6.41 10.20
N PRO A 195 -0.99 -7.12 11.33
CA PRO A 195 -2.15 -6.97 12.20
C PRO A 195 -2.22 -5.54 12.75
N PRO A 196 -3.42 -4.98 12.94
CA PRO A 196 -3.56 -3.65 13.55
C PRO A 196 -3.20 -3.69 15.05
N PRO A 197 -2.77 -2.57 15.64
CA PRO A 197 -2.60 -2.46 17.08
C PRO A 197 -3.93 -2.66 17.82
N VAL A 198 -3.88 -3.28 19.01
CA VAL A 198 -5.09 -3.61 19.78
C VAL A 198 -5.37 -2.55 20.85
N THR A 199 -4.34 -1.87 21.34
CA THR A 199 -4.45 -0.91 22.45
C THR A 199 -4.58 0.52 21.92
N ALA A 200 -5.59 1.26 22.40
CA ALA A 200 -5.72 2.70 22.13
C ALA A 200 -4.57 3.47 22.82
N PRO A 201 -4.04 4.55 22.21
CA PRO A 201 -3.07 5.39 22.89
C PRO A 201 -3.72 6.14 24.07
N THR A 202 -2.93 6.50 25.06
CA THR A 202 -3.33 7.40 26.16
C THR A 202 -2.90 8.82 25.83
N LEU A 203 -3.84 9.75 25.87
CA LEU A 203 -3.61 11.17 25.56
C LEU A 203 -3.59 11.99 26.84
N SER A 204 -2.71 12.98 26.92
CA SER A 204 -2.73 13.97 28.00
C SER A 204 -2.41 15.38 27.49
N ILE A 205 -2.98 16.38 28.16
CA ILE A 205 -2.80 17.79 27.84
C ILE A 205 -1.78 18.41 28.82
N ASN A 206 -0.80 19.12 28.27
CA ASN A 206 0.10 19.97 29.06
C ASN A 206 -0.15 21.45 28.76
N ASN A 207 -0.19 22.25 29.83
CA ASN A 207 -0.49 23.69 29.77
C ASN A 207 0.71 24.57 30.18
N SER A 208 1.84 23.98 30.53
CA SER A 208 3.02 24.68 31.04
C SER A 208 4.22 24.46 30.12
N GLY A 209 4.89 25.54 29.69
CA GLY A 209 6.09 25.44 28.86
C GLY A 209 5.86 24.92 27.43
N VAL A 210 4.68 25.19 26.87
CA VAL A 210 4.24 24.61 25.59
C VAL A 210 5.12 25.06 24.44
N THR A 211 5.72 24.07 23.75
CA THR A 211 6.57 24.30 22.58
C THR A 211 5.77 24.13 21.28
N HIS A 212 4.75 23.26 21.31
CA HIS A 212 3.92 22.92 20.15
C HIS A 212 2.43 23.00 20.50
N PRO A 213 1.85 24.22 20.51
CA PRO A 213 0.45 24.40 20.85
C PRO A 213 -0.47 23.83 19.76
N VAL A 214 -1.61 23.29 20.17
CA VAL A 214 -2.68 22.89 19.25
C VAL A 214 -3.27 24.11 18.54
N PRO A 215 -3.59 24.02 17.24
CA PRO A 215 -4.02 25.19 16.46
C PRO A 215 -5.42 25.70 16.80
N THR A 216 -6.31 24.83 17.29
CA THR A 216 -7.73 25.14 17.48
C THR A 216 -8.28 24.45 18.73
N THR A 217 -9.17 25.10 19.46
CA THR A 217 -9.90 24.46 20.56
C THR A 217 -10.89 23.42 20.03
N GLY A 218 -11.01 22.27 20.69
CA GLY A 218 -11.97 21.23 20.31
C GLY A 218 -11.50 19.82 20.62
N THR A 219 -12.27 18.84 20.14
CA THR A 219 -11.96 17.41 20.31
C THR A 219 -10.97 16.94 19.24
N TYR A 220 -9.83 16.43 19.70
CA TYR A 220 -8.82 15.76 18.89
C TYR A 220 -8.99 14.25 19.01
N TYR A 221 -8.82 13.56 17.90
CA TYR A 221 -8.80 12.10 17.86
C TYR A 221 -7.43 11.63 17.39
N VAL A 222 -6.86 10.66 18.08
CA VAL A 222 -5.52 10.13 17.79
C VAL A 222 -5.59 8.61 17.67
N CYS A 223 -4.96 8.09 16.63
CA CYS A 223 -4.71 6.66 16.49
C CYS A 223 -3.29 6.46 15.96
N TYR A 224 -2.83 5.21 15.94
CA TYR A 224 -1.54 4.88 15.34
C TYR A 224 -1.63 3.57 14.55
N THR A 225 -0.71 3.38 13.64
CA THR A 225 -0.54 2.14 12.87
C THR A 225 0.82 1.53 13.15
N TYR A 226 0.96 0.24 12.88
CA TYR A 226 2.25 -0.42 12.77
C TYR A 226 2.81 -0.27 11.36
N VAL A 227 4.11 -0.04 11.28
CA VAL A 227 4.88 0.02 10.04
C VAL A 227 5.96 -1.04 10.14
N TRP A 228 5.83 -2.08 9.32
CA TRP A 228 6.78 -3.18 9.24
C TRP A 228 7.24 -3.30 7.79
N LYS A 229 8.53 -3.11 7.49
CA LYS A 229 9.06 -3.20 6.10
C LYS A 229 8.38 -2.22 5.12
N ASP A 230 8.11 -1.00 5.60
CA ASP A 230 7.32 0.02 4.89
C ASP A 230 5.88 -0.42 4.55
N ILE A 231 5.43 -1.55 5.09
CA ILE A 231 4.04 -2.00 5.06
C ILE A 231 3.34 -1.44 6.29
N GLU A 232 2.32 -0.64 6.06
CA GLU A 232 1.49 -0.06 7.11
C GLU A 232 0.28 -0.95 7.42
N SER A 233 0.01 -1.19 8.70
CA SER A 233 -1.13 -1.95 9.21
C SER A 233 -2.44 -1.15 9.18
N GLY A 234 -3.55 -1.79 9.58
CA GLY A 234 -4.75 -1.05 9.99
C GLY A 234 -4.51 -0.20 11.26
N PRO A 235 -5.37 0.81 11.53
CA PRO A 235 -5.24 1.69 12.68
C PRO A 235 -5.59 1.00 14.01
N SER A 236 -4.98 1.49 15.09
CA SER A 236 -5.38 1.21 16.47
C SER A 236 -6.81 1.71 16.74
N PRO A 237 -7.45 1.26 17.85
CA PRO A 237 -8.60 1.97 18.38
C PRO A 237 -8.26 3.44 18.62
N VAL A 238 -9.25 4.30 18.40
CA VAL A 238 -9.11 5.76 18.46
C VAL A 238 -9.19 6.22 19.91
N ALA A 239 -8.25 7.07 20.32
CA ALA A 239 -8.32 7.82 21.56
C ALA A 239 -8.80 9.24 21.30
N GLU A 240 -9.51 9.84 22.25
CA GLU A 240 -10.02 11.21 22.15
C GLU A 240 -9.54 12.08 23.31
N ILE A 241 -9.33 13.36 23.03
CA ILE A 241 -9.00 14.36 24.04
C ILE A 241 -9.55 15.73 23.64
N TYR A 242 -10.03 16.51 24.60
CA TYR A 242 -10.59 17.83 24.35
C TYR A 242 -9.61 18.92 24.79
N ALA A 243 -9.14 19.72 23.84
CA ALA A 243 -8.30 20.89 24.10
C ALA A 243 -9.16 22.13 24.38
N THR A 244 -8.98 22.73 25.55
CA THR A 244 -9.72 23.91 26.02
C THR A 244 -9.14 25.23 25.52
N SER A 245 -7.86 25.25 25.15
CA SER A 245 -7.15 26.43 24.67
C SER A 245 -6.21 26.08 23.51
N ALA A 246 -6.00 27.04 22.60
CA ALA A 246 -4.98 26.95 21.54
C ALA A 246 -3.54 27.19 22.07
N THR A 247 -3.33 27.09 23.39
CA THR A 247 -2.03 27.17 24.06
C THR A 247 -1.63 25.85 24.71
N GLU A 248 -2.41 24.79 24.52
CA GLU A 248 -2.20 23.48 25.10
C GLU A 248 -1.42 22.58 24.13
N GLU A 249 -0.61 21.65 24.62
CA GLU A 249 0.00 20.59 23.79
C GLU A 249 -0.56 19.21 24.14
N ILE A 250 -0.62 18.33 23.14
CA ILE A 250 -1.07 16.95 23.31
C ILE A 250 0.15 16.04 23.35
N THR A 251 0.28 15.25 24.41
CA THR A 251 1.28 14.19 24.53
C THR A 251 0.63 12.82 24.41
N VAL A 252 1.38 11.85 23.87
CA VAL A 252 0.91 10.48 23.61
C VAL A 252 1.75 9.49 24.39
N SER A 253 1.10 8.65 25.17
CA SER A 253 1.69 7.53 25.91
C SER A 253 0.79 6.29 25.78
N GLY A 254 1.12 5.19 26.46
CA GLY A 254 0.30 3.98 26.47
C GLY A 254 0.17 3.31 25.10
N ILE A 255 1.12 3.54 24.20
CA ILE A 255 1.20 2.87 22.91
C ILE A 255 1.66 1.43 23.16
N GLN A 256 1.09 0.46 22.45
CA GLN A 256 1.41 -0.96 22.62
C GLN A 256 2.90 -1.23 22.36
N ASP A 257 3.57 -1.91 23.28
CA ASP A 257 4.95 -2.40 23.13
C ASP A 257 4.95 -3.61 22.17
N THR A 258 5.74 -3.55 21.11
CA THR A 258 5.90 -4.67 20.14
C THR A 258 7.12 -5.53 20.45
N GLY A 259 7.89 -5.18 21.48
CA GLY A 259 9.13 -5.83 21.88
C GLY A 259 10.34 -5.29 21.14
N THR A 260 11.46 -5.19 21.85
CA THR A 260 12.76 -4.79 21.31
C THR A 260 13.19 -5.73 20.18
N GLY A 261 13.54 -5.16 19.02
CA GLY A 261 14.02 -5.91 17.86
C GLY A 261 12.90 -6.54 17.02
N SER A 262 11.63 -6.22 17.28
CA SER A 262 10.50 -6.69 16.46
C SER A 262 10.46 -6.05 15.07
N GLY A 263 11.12 -4.89 14.89
CA GLY A 263 11.15 -4.16 13.60
C GLY A 263 9.83 -3.52 13.23
N ILE A 264 8.87 -3.52 14.16
CA ILE A 264 7.57 -2.90 13.97
C ILE A 264 7.67 -1.48 14.50
N ARG A 265 7.85 -0.53 13.59
CA ARG A 265 7.77 0.90 13.91
C ARG A 265 6.31 1.32 14.03
N LYS A 266 6.04 2.47 14.63
CA LYS A 266 4.66 2.94 14.86
C LYS A 266 4.49 4.32 14.25
N LYS A 267 3.35 4.58 13.61
CA LYS A 267 3.08 5.86 12.93
C LYS A 267 1.82 6.50 13.50
N ILE A 268 1.94 7.72 14.04
CA ILE A 268 0.82 8.45 14.66
C ILE A 268 0.02 9.25 13.64
N TYR A 269 -1.30 9.12 13.72
CA TYR A 269 -2.29 9.89 12.98
C TYR A 269 -3.20 10.70 13.90
N VAL A 270 -3.54 11.90 13.46
CA VAL A 270 -4.36 12.85 14.21
C VAL A 270 -5.49 13.35 13.33
N LYS A 271 -6.69 13.41 13.91
CA LYS A 271 -7.85 14.10 13.36
C LYS A 271 -8.13 15.32 14.23
N VAL A 272 -8.04 16.48 13.58
CA VAL A 272 -8.15 17.81 14.19
C VAL A 272 -9.60 18.27 14.15
N PRO A 273 -10.08 19.08 15.12
CA PRO A 273 -11.41 19.69 15.07
C PRO A 273 -11.71 20.33 13.71
N GLY A 274 -12.90 20.06 13.16
CA GLY A 274 -13.33 20.56 11.84
C GLY A 274 -12.95 19.68 10.66
N TYR A 275 -12.06 18.70 10.83
CA TYR A 275 -11.71 17.70 9.81
C TYR A 275 -12.33 16.34 10.14
N ARG A 276 -12.61 15.56 9.11
CA ARG A 276 -13.21 14.22 9.25
C ARG A 276 -12.18 13.10 9.15
N ALA A 277 -11.10 13.33 8.42
CA ALA A 277 -10.04 12.37 8.16
C ALA A 277 -8.89 12.42 9.19
N PHE A 278 -8.16 11.31 9.26
CA PHE A 278 -6.92 11.20 10.01
C PHE A 278 -5.73 11.53 9.10
N TYR A 279 -4.80 12.34 9.60
CA TYR A 279 -3.59 12.75 8.90
C TYR A 279 -2.36 12.44 9.74
N ALA A 280 -1.27 12.02 9.09
CA ALA A 280 -0.02 11.68 9.74
C ALA A 280 0.61 12.91 10.39
N SER A 281 1.15 12.75 11.61
CA SER A 281 1.90 13.82 12.29
C SER A 281 3.35 13.94 11.78
N ASP A 282 3.97 15.12 11.92
CA ASP A 282 5.32 15.37 11.41
C ASP A 282 6.41 14.52 12.13
N ASN A 283 6.24 14.29 13.44
CA ASN A 283 7.09 13.39 14.23
C ASN A 283 6.40 12.03 14.43
N SER A 284 5.87 11.43 13.37
CA SER A 284 4.97 10.29 13.49
C SER A 284 5.63 8.96 13.81
N VAL A 285 6.94 8.78 13.57
CA VAL A 285 7.60 7.46 13.68
C VAL A 285 8.15 7.23 15.08
N ILE A 286 7.68 6.17 15.73
CA ILE A 286 8.14 5.69 17.03
C ILE A 286 8.78 4.32 16.86
N ASP A 287 9.86 4.08 17.60
CA ASP A 287 10.57 2.81 17.65
C ASP A 287 9.72 1.69 18.27
N ASP A 288 10.16 0.46 18.09
CA ASP A 288 9.37 -0.75 18.38
C ASP A 288 9.09 -0.96 19.88
N ASP A 289 10.07 -0.77 20.74
CA ASP A 289 9.92 -0.91 22.18
C ASP A 289 9.34 0.32 22.90
N SER A 290 9.29 1.47 22.21
CA SER A 290 8.82 2.70 22.84
C SER A 290 7.30 2.73 23.00
N THR A 291 6.84 3.04 24.21
CA THR A 291 5.41 3.11 24.59
C THR A 291 4.88 4.55 24.63
N SER A 292 5.71 5.53 24.28
CA SER A 292 5.34 6.94 24.25
C SER A 292 6.03 7.69 23.11
N LEU A 293 5.40 8.75 22.62
CA LEU A 293 6.07 9.69 21.76
C LEU A 293 7.14 10.45 22.57
N GLY A 294 8.36 10.58 22.06
CA GLY A 294 9.48 11.27 22.75
C GLY A 294 9.30 12.79 22.97
N GLY A 295 8.10 13.32 22.71
CA GLY A 295 7.69 14.71 22.83
C GLY A 295 6.19 14.87 22.54
N PRO A 296 5.66 16.10 22.53
CA PRO A 296 4.28 16.35 22.14
C PRO A 296 4.06 16.12 20.63
N ILE A 297 2.82 15.88 20.24
CA ILE A 297 2.42 15.84 18.82
C ILE A 297 2.63 17.25 18.23
N ILE A 298 3.30 17.31 17.08
CA ILE A 298 3.43 18.55 16.31
C ILE A 298 2.26 18.65 15.32
N ILE A 299 1.39 19.65 15.51
CA ILE A 299 0.29 19.99 14.61
C ILE A 299 0.54 21.42 14.07
N PRO A 300 1.12 21.58 12.87
CA PRO A 300 1.39 22.91 12.31
C PRO A 300 0.09 23.70 12.07
N GLY A 301 0.17 25.03 12.13
CA GLY A 301 -0.98 25.91 11.86
C GLY A 301 -1.54 25.82 10.43
N THR A 302 -0.78 25.26 9.47
CA THR A 302 -1.20 25.01 8.08
C THR A 302 -1.80 23.62 7.87
N TRP A 303 -2.10 22.89 8.94
CA TRP A 303 -2.68 21.55 8.87
C TRP A 303 -4.05 21.55 8.15
N PRO A 304 -4.38 20.52 7.35
CA PRO A 304 -3.61 19.32 7.00
C PRO A 304 -2.81 19.46 5.69
N VAL A 305 -2.52 20.68 5.22
CA VAL A 305 -1.88 20.88 3.90
C VAL A 305 -0.53 20.18 3.85
N GLY A 306 -0.39 19.23 2.91
CA GLY A 306 0.85 18.46 2.70
C GLY A 306 0.97 17.17 3.51
N GLN A 307 0.05 16.91 4.45
CA GLN A 307 0.09 15.70 5.27
C GLN A 307 -0.51 14.49 4.56
N SER A 308 0.08 13.32 4.80
CA SER A 308 -0.47 12.06 4.28
C SER A 308 -1.70 11.65 5.09
N ARG A 309 -2.78 11.29 4.40
CA ARG A 309 -3.97 10.72 5.04
C ARG A 309 -3.67 9.31 5.53
N LEU A 310 -4.36 8.86 6.58
CA LEU A 310 -4.41 7.46 6.96
C LEU A 310 -4.92 6.61 5.79
N HIS A 311 -4.20 5.54 5.49
CA HIS A 311 -4.55 4.61 4.42
C HIS A 311 -5.59 3.59 4.88
N GLU A 312 -6.50 3.22 3.98
CA GLU A 312 -7.64 2.34 4.29
C GLU A 312 -7.37 0.87 3.93
N GLY A 313 -6.12 0.52 3.61
CA GLY A 313 -5.72 -0.81 3.15
C GLY A 313 -5.83 -1.91 4.21
N GLY A 314 -6.16 -1.58 5.46
CA GLY A 314 -6.36 -2.53 6.55
C GLY A 314 -5.15 -3.41 6.88
N GLY A 315 -3.95 -3.04 6.40
CA GLY A 315 -2.73 -3.83 6.57
C GLY A 315 -2.49 -4.92 5.54
N ASN A 316 -3.33 -5.07 4.51
CA ASN A 316 -3.18 -6.10 3.47
C ASN A 316 -2.48 -5.55 2.22
N TRP A 317 -1.32 -6.11 1.91
CA TRP A 317 -0.47 -5.68 0.81
C TRP A 317 -0.23 -6.82 -0.17
N LYS A 318 -0.45 -6.57 -1.45
CA LYS A 318 -0.16 -7.55 -2.50
C LYS A 318 1.34 -7.76 -2.63
N ALA A 319 1.76 -8.98 -2.89
CA ALA A 319 3.14 -9.31 -3.18
C ALA A 319 3.24 -10.22 -4.39
N VAL A 320 4.35 -10.14 -5.10
CA VAL A 320 4.67 -11.01 -6.23
C VAL A 320 6.08 -11.54 -6.08
N ARG A 321 6.33 -12.75 -6.59
CA ARG A 321 7.65 -13.33 -6.71
C ARG A 321 8.09 -13.27 -8.17
N LEU A 322 9.32 -12.85 -8.44
CA LEU A 322 9.89 -12.87 -9.78
C LEU A 322 10.50 -14.25 -10.07
N TYR A 323 10.46 -14.68 -11.34
CA TYR A 323 11.09 -15.92 -11.77
C TYR A 323 11.79 -15.79 -13.15
N PRO A 324 13.07 -16.20 -13.28
CA PRO A 324 14.01 -16.44 -12.17
C PRO A 324 14.18 -15.18 -11.30
N ARG A 325 14.79 -15.33 -10.12
CA ARG A 325 15.10 -14.18 -9.26
C ARG A 325 16.16 -13.32 -9.91
N GLN A 326 16.07 -12.01 -9.77
CA GLN A 326 17.03 -11.06 -10.34
C GLN A 326 18.46 -11.30 -9.84
N ASP A 327 19.41 -11.37 -10.77
CA ASP A 327 20.86 -11.42 -10.52
C ASP A 327 21.51 -10.04 -10.47
N GLU A 328 20.79 -9.00 -10.90
CA GLU A 328 21.19 -7.60 -10.83
C GLU A 328 20.09 -6.70 -10.22
N ASP A 329 20.48 -5.49 -9.78
CA ASP A 329 19.53 -4.49 -9.30
C ASP A 329 18.69 -3.96 -10.47
N LEU A 330 17.36 -4.11 -10.36
CA LEU A 330 16.42 -3.77 -11.42
C LEU A 330 15.40 -2.73 -10.97
N GLN A 331 15.02 -1.82 -11.87
CA GLN A 331 13.85 -0.97 -11.68
C GLN A 331 12.69 -1.49 -12.52
N LEU A 332 11.71 -2.08 -11.84
CA LEU A 332 10.49 -2.58 -12.47
C LEU A 332 9.46 -1.47 -12.62
N SER A 333 8.75 -1.48 -13.75
CA SER A 333 7.53 -0.72 -13.95
C SER A 333 6.36 -1.66 -13.66
N VAL A 334 5.70 -1.43 -12.52
CA VAL A 334 4.56 -2.21 -12.06
C VAL A 334 3.30 -1.51 -12.53
N ARG A 335 2.50 -2.19 -13.34
CA ARG A 335 1.14 -1.78 -13.70
C ARG A 335 0.15 -2.53 -12.83
N TYR A 336 -0.70 -1.82 -12.12
CA TYR A 336 -1.64 -2.40 -11.18
C TYR A 336 -3.00 -1.69 -11.22
N LEU A 337 -4.02 -2.40 -10.77
CA LEU A 337 -5.34 -1.86 -10.52
C LEU A 337 -5.34 -1.16 -9.16
N HIS A 338 -5.64 0.12 -9.17
CA HIS A 338 -5.66 0.99 -8.01
C HIS A 338 -7.00 0.88 -7.26
N ARG A 339 -6.94 0.71 -5.94
CA ARG A 339 -8.10 0.87 -5.05
C ARG A 339 -8.34 2.38 -4.82
N PRO A 340 -9.46 2.96 -5.29
CA PRO A 340 -9.72 4.38 -5.11
C PRO A 340 -9.76 4.75 -3.63
N ARG A 341 -9.24 5.95 -3.31
CA ARG A 341 -9.32 6.52 -1.96
C ARG A 341 -10.77 6.81 -1.60
N LEU A 342 -11.16 6.55 -0.34
CA LEU A 342 -12.49 6.92 0.10
C LEU A 342 -12.64 8.44 0.21
N LEU A 343 -13.88 8.89 0.02
CA LEU A 343 -14.33 10.26 0.19
C LEU A 343 -14.73 10.44 1.66
N ILE A 344 -14.02 11.30 2.39
CA ILE A 344 -14.34 11.58 3.79
C ILE A 344 -14.49 13.09 4.02
N GLU A 345 -13.65 13.90 3.38
CA GLU A 345 -13.76 15.36 3.47
C GLU A 345 -14.71 15.90 2.40
N ASP A 346 -15.40 16.99 2.72
CA ASP A 346 -16.37 17.63 1.82
C ASP A 346 -15.72 18.09 0.50
N THR A 347 -14.42 18.40 0.55
CA THR A 347 -13.60 18.78 -0.62
C THR A 347 -13.04 17.60 -1.42
N ASP A 348 -13.16 16.36 -0.92
CA ASP A 348 -12.63 15.19 -1.61
C ASP A 348 -13.33 15.02 -2.97
N ILE A 349 -12.53 14.68 -3.99
CA ILE A 349 -13.01 14.45 -5.35
C ILE A 349 -12.80 12.96 -5.65
N PRO A 350 -13.84 12.24 -6.14
CA PRO A 350 -13.66 10.84 -6.51
C PRO A 350 -12.60 10.70 -7.60
N GLU A 351 -11.79 9.64 -7.51
CA GLU A 351 -10.78 9.31 -8.50
C GLU A 351 -11.38 8.69 -9.78
N LEU A 352 -12.40 9.36 -10.31
CA LEU A 352 -13.08 9.02 -11.55
C LEU A 352 -12.96 10.20 -12.52
N PRO A 353 -13.07 9.97 -13.83
CA PRO A 353 -13.22 11.06 -14.77
C PRO A 353 -14.46 11.92 -14.42
N PRO A 354 -14.38 13.25 -14.42
CA PRO A 354 -15.49 14.14 -14.06
C PRO A 354 -16.80 13.87 -14.81
N THR A 355 -16.72 13.37 -16.05
CA THR A 355 -17.90 13.01 -16.85
C THR A 355 -18.71 11.87 -16.24
N ASN A 356 -18.07 11.03 -15.43
CA ASN A 356 -18.62 9.81 -14.87
C ASN A 356 -19.02 9.97 -13.40
N HIS A 357 -18.83 11.14 -12.76
CA HIS A 357 -19.25 11.35 -11.36
C HIS A 357 -20.77 11.18 -11.19
N ARG A 358 -21.55 11.43 -12.25
CA ARG A 358 -23.00 11.19 -12.27
C ARG A 358 -23.37 9.72 -12.12
N LEU A 359 -22.48 8.78 -12.48
CA LEU A 359 -22.71 7.36 -12.27
C LEU A 359 -22.78 7.04 -10.77
N LEU A 360 -21.83 7.55 -9.98
CA LEU A 360 -21.83 7.40 -8.52
C LEU A 360 -23.12 7.98 -7.93
N LEU A 361 -23.50 9.18 -8.37
CA LEU A 361 -24.74 9.83 -7.94
C LEU A 361 -25.97 8.94 -8.21
N PHE A 362 -26.13 8.41 -9.43
CA PHE A 362 -27.29 7.61 -9.78
C PHE A 362 -27.36 6.28 -9.03
N ARG A 363 -26.22 5.62 -8.82
CA ARG A 363 -26.15 4.39 -8.00
C ARG A 363 -26.44 4.66 -6.53
N ALA A 364 -25.90 5.74 -5.97
CA ALA A 364 -26.17 6.09 -4.58
C ALA A 364 -27.65 6.43 -4.37
N VAL A 365 -28.28 7.17 -5.29
CA VAL A 365 -29.73 7.46 -5.25
C VAL A 365 -30.56 6.18 -5.35
N GLU A 366 -30.19 5.25 -6.23
CA GLU A 366 -30.84 3.94 -6.35
C GLU A 366 -30.81 3.18 -5.01
N GLU A 367 -29.65 3.08 -4.37
CA GLU A 367 -29.51 2.37 -3.10
C GLU A 367 -30.24 3.06 -1.94
N CYS A 368 -30.14 4.39 -1.85
CA CYS A 368 -30.90 5.19 -0.89
C CYS A 368 -32.42 5.00 -1.05
N LEU A 369 -32.95 4.96 -2.29
CA LEU A 369 -34.38 4.75 -2.54
C LEU A 369 -34.85 3.32 -2.24
N ASN A 370 -33.97 2.33 -2.44
CA ASN A 370 -34.24 0.94 -2.04
C ASN A 370 -34.38 0.82 -0.52
N ARG A 371 -33.60 1.58 0.26
CA ARG A 371 -33.74 1.61 1.74
C ARG A 371 -35.00 2.33 2.21
N HIS A 372 -35.48 3.34 1.47
CA HIS A 372 -36.71 4.09 1.77
C HIS A 372 -37.99 3.54 1.12
N GLU A 373 -38.04 2.24 0.84
CA GLU A 373 -39.25 1.55 0.35
C GLU A 373 -39.85 2.15 -0.95
N SER A 374 -39.00 2.73 -1.82
CA SER A 374 -39.43 3.31 -3.11
C SER A 374 -38.82 2.57 -4.31
N PRO A 375 -39.06 1.25 -4.46
CA PRO A 375 -38.35 0.40 -5.44
C PRO A 375 -38.65 0.80 -6.90
N GLU A 376 -39.83 1.36 -7.19
CA GLU A 376 -40.18 1.80 -8.54
C GLU A 376 -39.28 2.94 -9.02
N LEU A 377 -38.99 3.91 -8.15
CA LEU A 377 -38.09 5.01 -8.44
C LEU A 377 -36.63 4.52 -8.47
N ALA A 378 -36.25 3.62 -7.57
CA ALA A 378 -34.93 3.00 -7.58
C ALA A 378 -34.63 2.34 -8.93
N ALA A 379 -35.58 1.58 -9.50
CA ALA A 379 -35.44 0.95 -10.81
C ALA A 379 -35.27 1.96 -11.97
N VAL A 380 -35.86 3.16 -11.87
CA VAL A 380 -35.63 4.24 -12.85
C VAL A 380 -34.20 4.76 -12.77
N TRP A 381 -33.67 4.96 -11.56
CA TRP A 381 -32.30 5.43 -11.36
C TRP A 381 -31.25 4.37 -11.67
N GLY A 382 -31.53 3.09 -11.39
CA GLY A 382 -30.68 1.98 -11.80
C GLY A 382 -30.49 1.92 -13.32
N ARG A 383 -31.57 2.03 -14.10
CA ARG A 383 -31.47 2.11 -15.57
C ARG A 383 -30.64 3.30 -16.06
N LYS A 384 -30.73 4.46 -15.38
CA LYS A 384 -29.89 5.64 -15.70
C LYS A 384 -28.43 5.39 -15.35
N ALA A 385 -28.15 4.73 -14.24
CA ALA A 385 -26.81 4.33 -13.85
C ALA A 385 -26.20 3.35 -14.86
N ASP A 386 -26.93 2.30 -15.24
CA ASP A 386 -26.51 1.33 -16.26
C ASP A 386 -26.17 2.02 -17.59
N ALA A 387 -27.05 2.91 -18.07
CA ALA A 387 -26.81 3.67 -19.29
C ALA A 387 -25.56 4.57 -19.21
N GLN A 388 -25.18 5.06 -18.03
CA GLN A 388 -23.91 5.79 -17.84
C GLN A 388 -22.71 4.84 -17.76
N LYS A 389 -22.86 3.70 -17.08
CA LYS A 389 -21.83 2.66 -16.99
C LYS A 389 -21.48 2.10 -18.37
N ASP A 390 -22.45 1.88 -19.25
CA ASP A 390 -22.21 1.42 -20.61
C ASP A 390 -21.46 2.47 -21.44
N LYS A 391 -21.79 3.76 -21.30
CA LYS A 391 -21.02 4.86 -21.91
C LYS A 391 -19.58 4.88 -21.41
N MET A 392 -19.38 4.61 -20.11
CA MET A 392 -18.06 4.51 -19.51
C MET A 392 -17.29 3.31 -20.07
N ARG A 393 -17.91 2.12 -20.17
CA ARG A 393 -17.31 0.92 -20.80
C ARG A 393 -16.85 1.17 -22.23
N LEU A 394 -17.71 1.78 -23.04
CA LEU A 394 -17.37 2.13 -24.43
C LEU A 394 -16.18 3.09 -24.55
N ARG A 395 -15.97 3.97 -23.56
CA ARG A 395 -14.86 4.92 -23.56
C ARG A 395 -13.58 4.31 -22.97
N GLU A 396 -13.68 3.70 -21.81
CA GLU A 396 -12.51 3.30 -21.02
C GLU A 396 -11.95 1.95 -21.46
N LEU A 397 -12.81 0.98 -21.84
CA LEU A 397 -12.35 -0.35 -22.21
C LEU A 397 -12.04 -0.46 -23.71
N ASN A 398 -12.92 0.08 -24.56
CA ASN A 398 -12.84 -0.14 -26.02
C ASN A 398 -11.83 0.74 -26.75
N THR A 399 -11.36 1.83 -26.16
CA THR A 399 -10.47 2.78 -26.86
C THR A 399 -9.08 2.19 -27.06
N ARG A 400 -8.85 1.19 -27.93
CA ARG A 400 -7.52 0.62 -28.21
C ARG A 400 -6.46 1.73 -28.19
N ALA A 401 -5.38 1.53 -27.43
CA ALA A 401 -4.29 2.51 -27.36
C ALA A 401 -3.98 2.96 -28.79
N ARG A 402 -4.24 4.23 -29.11
CA ARG A 402 -3.97 4.74 -30.45
C ARG A 402 -2.49 4.47 -30.69
N ARG A 403 -2.19 3.49 -31.53
CA ARG A 403 -0.83 3.20 -31.96
C ARG A 403 -0.42 4.43 -32.75
N VAL A 404 0.26 5.37 -32.09
CA VAL A 404 0.89 6.50 -32.77
C VAL A 404 2.07 5.89 -33.53
N VAL A 405 1.80 5.45 -34.75
CA VAL A 405 2.85 5.10 -35.69
C VAL A 405 3.49 6.41 -36.10
N ARG A 406 4.67 6.72 -35.55
CA ARG A 406 5.51 7.81 -36.09
C ARG A 406 6.13 7.30 -37.38
N GLY A 407 5.70 7.83 -38.52
CA GLY A 407 6.30 7.59 -39.83
C GLY A 407 5.28 7.11 -40.88
N ASN A 408 5.55 7.44 -42.14
CA ASN A 408 4.77 7.09 -43.34
C ASN A 408 4.65 5.56 -43.53
N ALA A 409 3.84 4.88 -42.70
CA ALA A 409 3.55 3.46 -42.83
C ALA A 409 2.19 3.22 -43.51
N PHE A 410 1.88 4.04 -44.52
CA PHE A 410 0.87 3.73 -45.54
C PHE A 410 1.60 3.33 -46.84
N GLU A 411 2.51 2.37 -46.74
CA GLU A 411 2.87 1.50 -47.85
C GLU A 411 2.77 0.05 -47.34
N ASP A 412 1.57 -0.49 -47.54
CA ASP A 412 1.29 -1.86 -47.94
C ASP A 412 2.24 -2.97 -47.43
N SER A 413 1.95 -3.46 -46.22
CA SER A 413 2.04 -4.89 -45.87
C SER A 413 1.77 -5.01 -44.37
N SER A 414 0.71 -5.70 -43.98
CA SER A 414 0.59 -6.19 -42.60
C SER A 414 1.70 -7.23 -42.38
N PRO A 415 2.68 -7.01 -41.48
CA PRO A 415 3.65 -8.04 -41.19
C PRO A 415 2.97 -9.05 -40.26
N ASP A 416 2.76 -10.25 -40.80
CA ASP A 416 2.52 -11.45 -40.02
C ASP A 416 3.70 -11.63 -39.05
N PRO A 417 3.49 -11.63 -37.72
CA PRO A 417 4.57 -11.68 -36.74
C PRO A 417 5.34 -13.02 -36.74
N PHE A 418 4.97 -13.98 -37.59
CA PHE A 418 5.58 -15.30 -37.68
C PHE A 418 6.27 -15.61 -39.02
N ARG A 419 6.52 -14.63 -39.89
CA ARG A 419 7.19 -14.92 -41.16
C ARG A 419 8.67 -15.22 -40.95
N THR A 420 9.07 -16.46 -41.20
CA THR A 420 10.46 -16.94 -41.23
C THR A 420 11.30 -16.06 -42.16
N ILE A 421 12.41 -15.53 -41.64
CA ILE A 421 13.37 -14.73 -42.39
C ILE A 421 14.07 -15.65 -43.39
N THR A 422 13.73 -15.55 -44.67
CA THR A 422 14.51 -16.16 -45.75
C THR A 422 15.49 -15.13 -46.29
N TYR A 423 16.78 -15.42 -46.16
CA TYR A 423 17.85 -14.66 -46.78
C TYR A 423 17.94 -15.05 -48.25
N GLU A 424 17.66 -14.11 -49.15
CA GLU A 424 18.08 -14.25 -50.55
C GLU A 424 19.56 -13.86 -50.64
N THR A 425 20.40 -14.84 -50.98
CA THR A 425 21.80 -14.63 -51.36
C THR A 425 21.90 -13.95 -52.73
N PRO A 426 22.94 -13.12 -52.95
CA PRO A 426 23.03 -12.13 -54.02
C PRO A 426 23.06 -12.66 -55.46
#